data_AF-A0A348HD28-F1
#
_entry.id   AF-A0A348HD28-F1
#
_cell.length_a   1.000
_cell.length_b   1.000
_cell.length_c   1.000
_cell.angle_alpha   90.00
_cell.angle_beta   90.00
_cell.angle_gamma   90.00
#
_symmetry.space_group_name_H-M   'P 1'
#
loop_
_entity.id
_entity.type
_entity.pdbx_description
1 polymer ?
#
loop_
_entity_poly.entity_id
_entity_poly.type
_entity_poly.pdbx_seq_one_letter_code
_entity_poly.pdbx_strand_id
1 'polypeptide(L)'
;MPTCAKPLQRSVHRRLLPPLTDYMTLNRLIAVGFLGNAACSALFSVFVGVDVSPIQRHLSKQGRMLGLSTASPIQDTLLKRNIPMSSAKTSHLKDAKATATRLFPTRNDIPEKQRSQIVAIMNARLAELIDLSLVIKQAHWNLKGKNFIGVHEMLDGFRSGIDAHVDETAERLVQLGGTAFGTVQNVAENTSLAAYPATIHKVEDHLKALADHYAGVAAKVRKSIDETDELGDADTADLLTGVSRTLDSNLWFIEAHLQA
;
A
#
# COMPACT_ATOMS: atom_id res chain seq x y z
N MET A 1 -14.52 27.25 -51.00
CA MET A 1 -13.09 27.26 -51.40
C MET A 1 -12.29 27.95 -50.31
N PRO A 2 -11.24 27.32 -49.76
CA PRO A 2 -10.54 27.80 -48.59
C PRO A 2 -9.32 28.65 -48.97
N THR A 3 -9.00 29.68 -48.20
CA THR A 3 -7.68 30.35 -48.27
C THR A 3 -7.01 30.34 -46.91
N CYS A 4 -6.04 29.43 -46.82
CA CYS A 4 -4.69 29.59 -46.26
C CYS A 4 -4.54 30.11 -44.82
N ALA A 5 -4.36 29.15 -43.91
CA ALA A 5 -3.74 29.33 -42.61
C ALA A 5 -2.26 29.70 -42.73
N LYS A 6 -1.79 30.65 -41.90
CA LYS A 6 -0.36 30.89 -41.65
C LYS A 6 0.13 29.96 -40.53
N PRO A 7 1.33 29.37 -40.63
CA PRO A 7 1.88 28.51 -39.58
C PRO A 7 2.52 29.34 -38.46
N LEU A 8 2.10 29.09 -37.21
CA LEU A 8 2.88 29.50 -36.03
C LEU A 8 4.07 28.56 -35.89
N GLN A 9 5.28 29.08 -36.14
CA GLN A 9 6.52 28.41 -35.77
C GLN A 9 6.64 28.38 -34.23
N ARG A 10 6.50 27.19 -33.63
CA ARG A 10 6.98 26.94 -32.26
C ARG A 10 8.46 26.61 -32.32
N SER A 11 9.27 27.54 -31.81
CA SER A 11 10.69 27.36 -31.51
C SER A 11 10.88 26.14 -30.60
N VAL A 12 11.61 25.15 -31.10
CA VAL A 12 12.10 24.01 -30.31
C VAL A 12 13.35 24.51 -29.58
N HIS A 13 13.20 24.91 -28.31
CA HIS A 13 14.36 25.08 -27.44
C HIS A 13 14.96 23.71 -27.12
N ARG A 14 15.95 23.33 -27.93
CA ARG A 14 16.87 22.22 -27.70
C ARG A 14 17.67 22.53 -26.42
N ARG A 15 17.31 21.93 -25.28
CA ARG A 15 18.18 21.97 -24.09
C ARG A 15 19.42 21.14 -24.39
N LEU A 16 20.55 21.82 -24.46
CA LEU A 16 21.88 21.23 -24.52
C LEU A 16 22.17 20.53 -23.18
N LEU A 17 22.50 19.25 -23.22
CA LEU A 17 23.03 18.51 -22.06
C LEU A 17 24.49 18.94 -21.83
N PRO A 18 24.90 19.26 -20.59
CA PRO A 18 26.30 19.52 -20.27
C PRO A 18 27.13 18.21 -20.18
N PRO A 19 28.46 18.29 -20.36
CA PRO A 19 29.34 17.13 -20.51
C PRO A 19 29.61 16.40 -19.19
N LEU A 20 29.76 15.08 -19.30
CA LEU A 20 30.14 14.17 -18.21
C LEU A 20 31.66 14.25 -17.95
N THR A 21 32.05 15.06 -16.98
CA THR A 21 33.32 14.91 -16.25
C THR A 21 33.17 15.52 -14.87
N ASP A 22 32.96 14.71 -13.83
CA ASP A 22 33.70 14.91 -12.59
C ASP A 22 33.72 13.68 -11.67
N TYR A 23 34.95 13.27 -11.36
CA TYR A 23 35.33 12.20 -10.45
C TYR A 23 35.13 12.67 -9.00
N MET A 24 33.99 12.43 -8.35
CA MET A 24 33.85 12.49 -6.87
C MET A 24 32.53 11.90 -6.33
N THR A 25 32.08 10.76 -6.85
CA THR A 25 30.94 10.02 -6.26
C THR A 25 31.15 8.51 -6.16
N LEU A 26 32.41 8.08 -6.17
CA LEU A 26 32.79 6.67 -6.00
C LEU A 26 32.92 6.22 -4.53
N ASN A 27 32.73 7.13 -3.56
CA ASN A 27 32.94 6.83 -2.13
C ASN A 27 31.66 6.74 -1.26
N ARG A 28 30.46 6.68 -1.86
CA ARG A 28 29.21 6.51 -1.08
C ARG A 28 28.36 5.28 -1.44
N LEU A 29 28.81 4.45 -2.37
CA LEU A 29 28.15 3.16 -2.69
C LEU A 29 28.99 1.93 -2.32
N ILE A 30 29.85 2.06 -1.30
CA ILE A 30 30.50 0.94 -0.60
C ILE A 30 29.88 0.72 0.80
N ALA A 31 28.96 1.60 1.25
CA ALA A 31 28.46 1.62 2.63
C ALA A 31 27.11 0.92 2.88
N VAL A 32 26.49 0.24 1.90
CA VAL A 32 25.20 -0.49 2.11
C VAL A 32 25.31 -2.00 1.85
N GLY A 33 26.52 -2.51 1.58
CA GLY A 33 26.77 -3.93 1.31
C GLY A 33 27.41 -4.72 2.45
N PHE A 34 27.30 -4.27 3.70
CA PHE A 34 27.96 -4.90 4.85
C PHE A 34 26.94 -5.52 5.81
N LEU A 35 26.54 -6.76 5.52
CA LEU A 35 26.14 -7.81 6.49
C LEU A 35 25.87 -9.11 5.70
N GLY A 36 26.84 -9.55 4.90
CA GLY A 36 26.76 -10.76 4.10
C GLY A 36 27.64 -11.87 4.67
N ASN A 37 27.02 -12.84 5.32
CA ASN A 37 27.64 -14.08 5.79
C ASN A 37 28.30 -14.84 4.60
N ALA A 38 29.28 -15.71 4.84
CA ALA A 38 30.08 -16.42 3.81
C ALA A 38 29.24 -17.18 2.75
N ALA A 39 27.97 -17.48 3.04
CA ALA A 39 27.03 -18.07 2.12
C ALA A 39 26.63 -17.16 0.93
N CYS A 40 26.75 -15.83 1.06
CA CYS A 40 26.33 -14.88 0.03
C CYS A 40 27.35 -14.79 -1.13
N SER A 41 28.63 -15.01 -0.85
CA SER A 41 29.71 -14.95 -1.86
C SER A 41 29.66 -16.11 -2.86
N ALA A 42 29.18 -17.29 -2.44
CA ALA A 42 29.08 -18.46 -3.33
C ALA A 42 27.99 -18.28 -4.40
N LEU A 43 26.93 -17.52 -4.10
CA LEU A 43 25.84 -17.26 -5.03
C LEU A 43 26.18 -16.17 -6.06
N PHE A 44 27.08 -15.23 -5.71
CA PHE A 44 27.48 -14.14 -6.61
C PHE A 44 28.43 -14.62 -7.73
N SER A 45 29.37 -15.53 -7.43
CA SER A 45 30.28 -16.09 -8.45
C SER A 45 29.54 -16.93 -9.52
N VAL A 46 28.40 -17.54 -9.17
CA VAL A 46 27.58 -18.35 -10.09
C VAL A 46 26.82 -17.48 -11.10
N PHE A 47 26.55 -16.21 -10.78
CA PHE A 47 25.70 -15.34 -11.61
C PHE A 47 26.48 -14.39 -12.54
N VAL A 48 27.75 -14.12 -12.26
CA VAL A 48 28.55 -13.10 -13.01
C VAL A 48 29.88 -13.64 -13.56
N GLY A 49 30.25 -14.89 -13.25
CA GLY A 49 31.43 -15.55 -13.84
C GLY A 49 32.79 -14.96 -13.43
N VAL A 50 32.84 -14.12 -12.39
CA VAL A 50 34.08 -13.50 -11.89
C VAL A 50 34.43 -14.11 -10.53
N ASP A 51 35.63 -14.69 -10.42
CA ASP A 51 36.15 -15.21 -9.15
C ASP A 51 36.58 -14.06 -8.22
N VAL A 52 35.72 -13.75 -7.24
CA VAL A 52 35.97 -12.72 -6.21
C VAL A 52 36.74 -13.24 -4.99
N SER A 53 37.09 -14.53 -4.96
CA SER A 53 37.84 -15.16 -3.86
C SER A 53 39.19 -14.50 -3.53
N PRO A 54 39.95 -13.93 -4.49
CA PRO A 54 41.20 -13.22 -4.18
C PRO A 54 40.97 -11.95 -3.34
N ILE A 55 39.91 -11.19 -3.64
CA ILE A 55 39.57 -9.94 -2.95
C ILE A 55 39.14 -10.24 -1.51
N GLN A 56 38.33 -11.28 -1.32
CA GLN A 56 37.84 -11.69 0.00
C GLN A 56 38.97 -12.20 0.92
N ARG A 57 39.98 -12.88 0.34
CA ARG A 57 41.20 -13.29 1.07
C ARG A 57 42.07 -12.11 1.49
N HIS A 58 42.16 -11.07 0.64
CA HIS A 58 42.92 -9.86 0.97
C HIS A 58 42.25 -9.06 2.11
N LEU A 59 40.93 -8.90 2.06
CA LEU A 59 40.16 -8.19 3.09
C LEU A 59 40.13 -8.95 4.42
N SER A 60 40.06 -10.28 4.41
CA SER A 60 40.15 -11.11 5.63
C SER A 60 41.53 -11.01 6.30
N LYS A 61 42.61 -10.88 5.51
CA LYS A 61 43.95 -10.63 6.04
C LYS A 61 44.08 -9.22 6.63
N GLN A 62 43.54 -8.19 5.98
CA GLN A 62 43.53 -6.82 6.51
C GLN A 62 42.71 -6.70 7.81
N GLY A 63 41.53 -7.32 7.89
CA GLY A 63 40.69 -7.32 9.10
C GLY A 63 41.36 -7.99 10.31
N ARG A 64 42.12 -9.07 10.09
CA ARG A 64 42.93 -9.73 11.13
C ARG A 64 44.14 -8.90 11.57
N MET A 65 44.75 -8.16 10.65
CA MET A 65 45.91 -7.29 10.94
C MET A 65 45.52 -6.05 11.77
N LEU A 66 44.27 -5.61 11.66
CA LEU A 66 43.71 -4.46 12.39
C LEU A 66 42.98 -4.83 13.68
N GLY A 67 42.96 -6.11 14.08
CA GLY A 67 42.32 -6.55 15.32
C GLY A 67 40.78 -6.46 15.34
N LEU A 68 40.13 -6.30 14.18
CA LEU A 68 38.67 -6.31 14.09
C LEU A 68 38.12 -7.74 14.17
N SER A 69 37.49 -8.07 15.30
CA SER A 69 36.72 -9.30 15.46
C SER A 69 35.46 -9.27 14.58
N THR A 70 35.18 -10.36 13.87
CA THR A 70 34.02 -10.51 12.98
C THR A 70 32.79 -11.10 13.68
N ALA A 71 32.82 -11.25 15.00
CA ALA A 71 31.69 -11.77 15.76
C ALA A 71 30.75 -10.63 16.20
N SER A 72 29.57 -10.55 15.58
CA SER A 72 28.47 -9.73 16.09
C SER A 72 27.86 -10.42 17.32
N PRO A 73 27.65 -9.72 18.46
CA PRO A 73 27.13 -10.32 19.69
C PRO A 73 25.65 -10.77 19.61
N ILE A 74 25.01 -10.62 18.45
CA ILE A 74 23.60 -10.93 18.24
C ILE A 74 23.39 -12.42 17.85
N GLN A 75 24.39 -13.08 17.28
CA GLN A 75 24.23 -14.47 16.78
C GLN A 75 24.14 -15.52 17.91
N ASP A 76 24.82 -15.32 19.04
CA ASP A 76 24.91 -16.33 20.11
C ASP A 76 23.68 -16.40 21.03
N THR A 77 22.76 -15.43 20.93
CA THR A 77 21.57 -15.38 21.81
C THR A 77 20.36 -16.11 21.22
N LEU A 78 20.39 -16.47 19.92
CA LEU A 78 19.24 -17.07 19.23
C LEU A 78 19.29 -18.60 19.10
N LEU A 79 20.39 -19.26 19.48
CA LEU A 79 20.50 -20.73 19.41
C LEU A 79 20.20 -21.46 20.74
N LYS A 80 19.85 -20.75 21.81
CA LYS A 80 19.64 -21.34 23.16
C LYS A 80 18.23 -21.27 23.72
N ARG A 81 17.23 -20.82 22.94
CA ARG A 81 15.83 -20.83 23.37
C ARG A 81 15.06 -21.98 22.72
N ASN A 82 14.97 -23.07 23.47
CA ASN A 82 14.11 -24.22 23.18
C ASN A 82 12.65 -23.81 23.43
N ILE A 83 12.02 -23.12 22.48
CA ILE A 83 10.60 -22.71 22.57
C ILE A 83 9.74 -23.87 22.02
N PRO A 84 8.90 -24.52 22.83
CA PRO A 84 8.00 -25.55 22.30
C PRO A 84 6.93 -24.91 21.41
N MET A 85 6.71 -25.47 20.21
CA MET A 85 5.53 -25.22 19.40
C MET A 85 4.30 -25.74 20.15
N SER A 86 3.63 -24.85 20.88
CA SER A 86 2.30 -25.11 21.42
C SER A 86 1.26 -24.69 20.39
N SER A 87 0.46 -25.67 19.96
CA SER A 87 -0.78 -25.52 19.19
C SER A 87 -1.62 -24.35 19.69
N ALA A 88 -1.60 -23.22 18.97
CA ALA A 88 -2.49 -22.10 19.24
C ALA A 88 -3.93 -22.52 18.93
N LYS A 89 -4.70 -22.75 20.00
CA LYS A 89 -6.14 -23.01 19.95
C LYS A 89 -6.86 -21.82 19.29
N THR A 90 -7.63 -22.14 18.25
CA THR A 90 -8.69 -21.30 17.70
C THR A 90 -9.80 -21.13 18.74
N SER A 91 -9.68 -20.12 19.59
CA SER A 91 -10.76 -19.73 20.50
C SER A 91 -10.69 -18.26 20.91
N HIS A 92 -10.64 -17.33 19.95
CA HIS A 92 -10.94 -15.92 20.21
C HIS A 92 -11.61 -15.30 18.99
N LEU A 93 -12.93 -15.45 18.89
CA LEU A 93 -13.78 -14.78 17.90
C LEU A 93 -14.99 -14.13 18.59
N LYS A 94 -14.84 -13.72 19.86
CA LYS A 94 -15.93 -13.07 20.61
C LYS A 94 -15.58 -11.74 21.29
N ASP A 95 -14.33 -11.29 21.23
CA ASP A 95 -13.91 -10.06 21.93
C ASP A 95 -13.07 -9.15 21.01
N ALA A 96 -13.61 -8.71 19.87
CA ALA A 96 -13.08 -7.53 19.19
C ALA A 96 -13.47 -6.30 20.04
N LYS A 97 -12.71 -6.07 21.11
CA LYS A 97 -12.88 -4.94 22.00
C LYS A 97 -12.63 -3.67 21.17
N ALA A 98 -13.70 -2.95 20.84
CA ALA A 98 -13.60 -1.61 20.27
C ALA A 98 -12.62 -0.81 21.13
N THR A 99 -11.43 -0.51 20.61
CA THR A 99 -10.47 0.34 21.30
C THR A 99 -11.15 1.70 21.43
N ALA A 100 -11.66 1.99 22.63
CA ALA A 100 -12.29 3.25 22.97
C ALA A 100 -11.26 4.37 22.73
N THR A 101 -11.31 4.94 21.53
CA THR A 101 -10.37 5.96 21.10
C THR A 101 -10.77 7.23 21.82
N ARG A 102 -9.82 7.88 22.49
CA ARG A 102 -10.04 9.18 23.12
C ARG A 102 -10.48 10.17 22.04
N LEU A 103 -11.65 10.79 22.20
CA LEU A 103 -12.08 11.91 21.36
C LEU A 103 -11.49 13.23 21.88
N PHE A 104 -11.14 14.11 20.96
CA PHE A 104 -10.76 15.49 21.24
C PHE A 104 -12.01 16.40 21.31
N PRO A 105 -12.04 17.40 22.20
CA PRO A 105 -13.12 18.38 22.24
C PRO A 105 -13.21 19.16 20.92
N THR A 106 -14.44 19.42 20.48
CA THR A 106 -14.73 20.23 19.29
C THR A 106 -16.00 21.05 19.54
N ARG A 107 -16.18 22.13 18.75
CA ARG A 107 -17.40 22.95 18.74
C ARG A 107 -18.52 22.36 17.87
N ASN A 108 -18.25 21.25 17.17
CA ASN A 108 -19.29 20.47 16.50
C ASN A 108 -20.35 20.05 17.53
N ASP A 109 -21.62 20.28 17.20
CA ASP A 109 -22.78 20.13 18.07
C ASP A 109 -23.34 18.70 18.12
N ILE A 110 -22.83 17.78 17.29
CA ILE A 110 -23.10 16.34 17.42
C ILE A 110 -22.58 15.87 18.79
N PRO A 111 -23.40 15.20 19.62
CA PRO A 111 -22.95 14.82 20.96
C PRO A 111 -21.81 13.78 20.91
N GLU A 112 -20.93 13.82 21.90
CA GLU A 112 -19.69 13.02 21.92
C GLU A 112 -19.94 11.51 21.78
N LYS A 113 -21.06 11.01 22.32
CA LYS A 113 -21.45 9.61 22.19
C LYS A 113 -21.67 9.22 20.72
N GLN A 114 -22.44 10.00 19.97
CA GLN A 114 -22.69 9.80 18.55
C GLN A 114 -21.39 9.96 17.76
N ARG A 115 -20.61 11.01 18.01
CA ARG A 115 -19.30 11.19 17.35
C ARG A 115 -18.38 9.99 17.55
N SER A 116 -18.34 9.41 18.75
CA SER A 116 -17.52 8.23 19.03
C SER A 116 -17.94 7.01 18.20
N GLN A 117 -19.25 6.82 18.01
CA GLN A 117 -19.78 5.75 17.16
C GLN A 117 -19.46 6.00 15.67
N ILE A 118 -19.66 7.23 15.20
CA ILE A 118 -19.34 7.63 13.82
C ILE A 118 -17.85 7.46 13.54
N VAL A 119 -16.97 7.93 14.43
CA VAL A 119 -15.50 7.78 14.32
C VAL A 119 -15.09 6.30 14.23
N ALA A 120 -15.77 5.41 14.96
CA ALA A 120 -15.50 3.97 14.87
C ALA A 120 -15.92 3.40 13.51
N ILE A 121 -17.09 3.78 13.00
CA ILE A 121 -17.57 3.40 11.65
C ILE A 121 -16.59 3.90 10.59
N MET A 122 -16.20 5.17 10.66
CA MET A 122 -15.30 5.79 9.68
C MET A 122 -13.90 5.18 9.70
N ASN A 123 -13.34 4.83 10.86
CA ASN A 123 -12.04 4.14 10.91
C ASN A 123 -12.10 2.74 10.27
N ALA A 124 -13.22 2.01 10.41
CA ALA A 124 -13.39 0.74 9.72
C ALA A 124 -13.44 0.92 8.19
N ARG A 125 -14.15 1.95 7.71
CA ARG A 125 -14.19 2.30 6.27
C ARG A 125 -12.83 2.79 5.76
N LEU A 126 -12.12 3.59 6.55
CA LEU A 126 -10.78 4.07 6.23
C LEU A 126 -9.80 2.91 6.01
N ALA A 127 -9.80 1.92 6.92
CA ALA A 127 -8.95 0.74 6.78
C ALA A 127 -9.22 -0.03 5.47
N GLU A 128 -10.49 -0.25 5.15
CA GLU A 128 -10.91 -0.95 3.94
C GLU A 128 -10.59 -0.16 2.66
N LEU A 129 -10.75 1.17 2.67
CA LEU A 129 -10.40 2.02 1.52
C LEU A 129 -8.89 2.06 1.28
N ILE A 130 -8.07 2.13 2.34
CA ILE A 130 -6.61 2.06 2.21
C ILE A 130 -6.18 0.69 1.69
N ASP A 131 -6.73 -0.39 2.23
CA ASP A 131 -6.43 -1.75 1.77
C ASP A 131 -6.83 -1.93 0.29
N LEU A 132 -8.05 -1.51 -0.08
CA LEU A 132 -8.50 -1.53 -1.48
C LEU A 132 -7.56 -0.74 -2.40
N SER A 133 -7.07 0.42 -1.98
CA SER A 133 -6.14 1.24 -2.77
C SER A 133 -4.82 0.49 -3.06
N LEU A 134 -4.34 -0.31 -2.10
CA LEU A 134 -3.16 -1.15 -2.27
C LEU A 134 -3.45 -2.40 -3.13
N VAL A 135 -4.63 -3.01 -2.96
CA VAL A 135 -5.10 -4.12 -3.80
C VAL A 135 -5.16 -3.72 -5.28
N ILE A 136 -5.67 -2.52 -5.58
CA ILE A 136 -5.69 -1.98 -6.95
C ILE A 136 -4.27 -1.91 -7.52
N LYS A 137 -3.29 -1.43 -6.75
CA LYS A 137 -1.89 -1.38 -7.19
C LYS A 137 -1.26 -2.76 -7.36
N GLN A 138 -1.56 -3.70 -6.46
CA GLN A 138 -1.13 -5.09 -6.59
C GLN A 138 -1.60 -5.69 -7.93
N ALA A 139 -2.86 -5.44 -8.32
CA ALA A 139 -3.39 -5.86 -9.61
C ALA A 139 -2.70 -5.13 -10.78
N HIS A 140 -2.64 -3.80 -10.72
CA HIS A 140 -2.06 -2.93 -11.74
C HIS A 140 -0.61 -3.31 -12.09
N TRP A 141 0.20 -3.71 -11.10
CA TRP A 141 1.58 -4.12 -11.34
C TRP A 141 1.73 -5.52 -11.94
N ASN A 142 0.81 -6.45 -11.64
CA ASN A 142 1.05 -7.89 -11.84
C ASN A 142 0.17 -8.54 -12.92
N LEU A 143 -0.84 -7.83 -13.43
CA LEU A 143 -1.71 -8.34 -14.48
C LEU A 143 -0.96 -8.55 -15.81
N LYS A 144 -1.33 -9.59 -16.54
CA LYS A 144 -0.77 -10.01 -17.83
C LYS A 144 -1.91 -10.52 -18.73
N GLY A 145 -1.95 -10.07 -19.98
CA GLY A 145 -2.99 -10.50 -20.93
C GLY A 145 -3.16 -9.58 -22.13
N LYS A 146 -4.03 -9.96 -23.06
CA LYS A 146 -4.26 -9.27 -24.35
C LYS A 146 -4.81 -7.84 -24.22
N ASN A 147 -5.34 -7.48 -23.05
CA ASN A 147 -5.89 -6.14 -22.74
C ASN A 147 -5.06 -5.39 -21.68
N PHE A 148 -3.79 -5.76 -21.50
CA PHE A 148 -2.92 -5.28 -20.43
C PHE A 148 -2.99 -3.76 -20.24
N ILE A 149 -2.69 -2.98 -21.29
CA ILE A 149 -2.55 -1.52 -21.16
C ILE A 149 -3.87 -0.85 -20.77
N GLY A 150 -4.99 -1.26 -21.37
CA GLY A 150 -6.30 -0.68 -21.07
C GLY A 150 -6.72 -0.92 -19.62
N VAL A 151 -6.54 -2.14 -19.11
CA VAL A 151 -6.84 -2.45 -17.71
C VAL A 151 -5.83 -1.77 -16.77
N HIS A 152 -4.54 -1.79 -17.12
CA HIS A 152 -3.48 -1.17 -16.34
C HIS A 152 -3.73 0.32 -16.09
N GLU A 153 -4.06 1.09 -17.14
CA GLU A 153 -4.37 2.53 -17.04
C GLU A 153 -5.70 2.78 -16.32
N MET A 154 -6.72 1.95 -16.59
CA MET A 154 -8.01 2.03 -15.89
C MET A 154 -7.85 1.93 -14.37
N LEU A 155 -7.02 1.00 -13.90
CA LEU A 155 -6.78 0.80 -12.46
C LEU A 155 -6.08 2.01 -11.81
N ASP A 156 -5.28 2.77 -12.54
CA ASP A 156 -4.69 4.02 -12.00
C ASP A 156 -5.74 5.11 -11.82
N GLY A 157 -6.70 5.21 -12.74
CA GLY A 157 -7.86 6.09 -12.58
C GLY A 157 -8.67 5.72 -11.34
N PHE A 158 -8.93 4.43 -11.13
CA PHE A 158 -9.64 3.96 -9.94
C PHE A 158 -8.86 4.25 -8.66
N ARG A 159 -7.55 4.01 -8.66
CA ARG A 159 -6.67 4.28 -7.54
C ARG A 159 -6.75 5.75 -7.12
N SER A 160 -6.67 6.68 -8.08
CA SER A 160 -6.76 8.11 -7.79
C SER A 160 -8.09 8.50 -7.14
N GLY A 161 -9.20 7.90 -7.60
CA GLY A 161 -10.52 8.14 -7.01
C GLY A 161 -10.63 7.61 -5.58
N ILE A 162 -10.09 6.42 -5.31
CA ILE A 162 -10.08 5.84 -3.96
C ILE A 162 -9.16 6.62 -3.02
N ASP A 163 -7.99 7.08 -3.47
CA ASP A 163 -7.08 7.88 -2.65
C ASP A 163 -7.71 9.21 -2.19
N ALA A 164 -8.52 9.86 -3.04
CA ALA A 164 -9.28 11.04 -2.63
C ALA A 164 -10.27 10.71 -1.50
N HIS A 165 -11.00 9.60 -1.63
CA HIS A 165 -11.95 9.14 -0.62
C HIS A 165 -11.28 8.69 0.69
N VAL A 166 -10.06 8.13 0.62
CA VAL A 166 -9.24 7.83 1.81
C VAL A 166 -8.99 9.10 2.61
N ASP A 167 -8.55 10.17 1.93
CA ASP A 167 -8.24 11.45 2.57
C ASP A 167 -9.49 12.10 3.16
N GLU A 168 -10.56 12.23 2.38
CA GLU A 168 -11.84 12.80 2.84
C GLU A 168 -12.40 12.04 4.06
N THR A 169 -12.33 10.71 4.06
CA THR A 169 -12.76 9.87 5.20
C THR A 169 -11.89 10.11 6.43
N ALA A 170 -10.56 10.15 6.26
CA ALA A 170 -9.62 10.39 7.34
C ALA A 170 -9.76 11.79 7.94
N GLU A 171 -9.96 12.81 7.11
CA GLU A 171 -10.14 14.18 7.57
C GLU A 171 -11.48 14.37 8.27
N ARG A 172 -12.58 13.78 7.76
CA ARG A 172 -13.91 13.90 8.40
C ARG A 172 -13.92 13.28 9.79
N LEU A 173 -13.34 12.11 9.99
CA LEU A 173 -13.30 11.52 11.33
C LEU A 173 -12.45 12.34 12.32
N VAL A 174 -11.40 13.04 11.84
CA VAL A 174 -10.61 13.98 12.65
C VAL A 174 -11.41 15.24 13.00
N GLN A 175 -12.22 15.76 12.06
CA GLN A 175 -13.13 16.89 12.32
C GLN A 175 -14.15 16.57 13.44
N LEU A 176 -14.56 15.31 13.58
CA LEU A 176 -15.41 14.81 14.67
C LEU A 176 -14.66 14.60 16.00
N GLY A 177 -13.37 14.94 16.05
CA GLY A 177 -12.49 14.79 17.21
C GLY A 177 -11.86 13.41 17.33
N GLY A 178 -11.96 12.55 16.31
CA GLY A 178 -11.33 11.23 16.28
C GLY A 178 -9.84 11.27 15.94
N THR A 179 -9.20 10.09 15.99
CA THR A 179 -7.86 9.84 15.42
C THR A 179 -8.01 8.91 14.23
N ALA A 180 -7.43 9.28 13.08
CA ALA A 180 -7.42 8.45 11.89
C ALA A 180 -6.28 7.43 11.94
N PHE A 181 -6.58 6.15 11.79
CA PHE A 181 -5.58 5.08 11.88
C PHE A 181 -5.17 4.55 10.50
N GLY A 182 -4.31 5.31 9.82
CA GLY A 182 -3.87 4.99 8.44
C GLY A 182 -2.55 4.22 8.31
N THR A 183 -1.91 3.78 9.40
CA THR A 183 -0.64 3.04 9.29
C THR A 183 -0.88 1.61 8.82
N VAL A 184 0.11 1.02 8.14
CA VAL A 184 0.02 -0.36 7.61
C VAL A 184 -0.38 -1.38 8.68
N GLN A 185 0.13 -1.24 9.92
CA GLN A 185 -0.21 -2.15 11.02
C GLN A 185 -1.68 -2.01 11.42
N ASN A 186 -2.20 -0.79 11.54
CA ASN A 186 -3.60 -0.56 11.87
C ASN A 186 -4.52 -1.04 10.75
N VAL A 187 -4.17 -0.75 9.49
CA VAL A 187 -4.94 -1.20 8.32
C VAL A 187 -5.00 -2.73 8.28
N ALA A 188 -3.87 -3.41 8.44
CA ALA A 188 -3.80 -4.87 8.44
C ALA A 188 -4.59 -5.52 9.58
N GLU A 189 -4.68 -4.87 10.74
CA GLU A 189 -5.44 -5.36 11.89
C GLU A 189 -6.96 -5.13 11.74
N ASN A 190 -7.38 -4.07 11.04
CA ASN A 190 -8.76 -3.60 11.04
C ASN A 190 -9.50 -3.74 9.70
N THR A 191 -8.81 -3.98 8.59
CA THR A 191 -9.47 -4.27 7.30
C THR A 191 -10.28 -5.56 7.41
N SER A 192 -11.50 -5.54 6.89
CA SER A 192 -12.36 -6.72 6.81
C SER A 192 -12.36 -7.36 5.42
N LEU A 193 -11.44 -6.94 4.55
CA LEU A 193 -11.26 -7.54 3.23
C LEU A 193 -10.50 -8.86 3.34
N ALA A 194 -10.83 -9.78 2.42
CA ALA A 194 -10.05 -11.00 2.28
C ALA A 194 -8.64 -10.65 1.76
N ALA A 195 -7.65 -11.46 2.12
CA ALA A 195 -6.30 -11.27 1.57
C ALA A 195 -6.33 -11.43 0.05
N TYR A 196 -5.79 -10.43 -0.66
CA TYR A 196 -5.74 -10.47 -2.11
C TYR A 196 -4.74 -11.54 -2.60
N PRO A 197 -5.10 -12.38 -3.59
CA PRO A 197 -4.23 -13.44 -4.08
C PRO A 197 -3.03 -12.85 -4.83
N ALA A 198 -1.83 -12.87 -4.22
CA ALA A 198 -0.63 -12.29 -4.81
C ALA A 198 -0.02 -13.10 -5.97
N THR A 199 -0.48 -14.34 -6.19
CA THR A 199 0.11 -15.30 -7.14
C THR A 199 -0.66 -15.41 -8.47
N ILE A 200 -1.76 -14.68 -8.63
CA ILE A 200 -2.48 -14.61 -9.90
C ILE A 200 -1.80 -13.61 -10.84
N HIS A 201 -1.95 -13.85 -12.15
CA HIS A 201 -1.35 -13.01 -13.18
C HIS A 201 -2.27 -12.74 -14.37
N LYS A 202 -3.29 -13.56 -14.63
CA LYS A 202 -4.18 -13.31 -15.78
C LYS A 202 -5.04 -12.09 -15.48
N VAL A 203 -5.24 -11.24 -16.50
CA VAL A 203 -6.15 -10.08 -16.41
C VAL A 203 -7.52 -10.49 -15.86
N GLU A 204 -8.11 -11.57 -16.38
CA GLU A 204 -9.42 -12.05 -15.97
C GLU A 204 -9.48 -12.45 -14.47
N ASP A 205 -8.43 -13.12 -13.98
CA ASP A 205 -8.35 -13.54 -12.57
C ASP A 205 -8.26 -12.31 -11.64
N HIS A 206 -7.49 -11.30 -12.03
CA HIS A 206 -7.40 -10.04 -11.30
C HIS A 206 -8.73 -9.28 -11.29
N LEU A 207 -9.43 -9.23 -12.44
CA LEU A 207 -10.72 -8.56 -12.53
C LEU A 207 -11.78 -9.23 -11.66
N LYS A 208 -11.82 -10.56 -11.60
CA LYS A 208 -12.71 -11.30 -10.67
C LYS A 208 -12.40 -10.97 -9.22
N ALA A 209 -11.13 -11.06 -8.83
CA ALA A 209 -10.71 -10.73 -7.47
C ALA A 209 -11.05 -9.27 -7.11
N LEU A 210 -10.79 -8.32 -8.01
CA LEU A 210 -11.14 -6.92 -7.82
C LEU A 210 -12.65 -6.72 -7.67
N ALA A 211 -13.48 -7.35 -8.51
CA ALA A 211 -14.93 -7.26 -8.40
C ALA A 211 -15.43 -7.67 -7.01
N ASP A 212 -14.93 -8.79 -6.47
CA ASP A 212 -15.27 -9.25 -5.13
C ASP A 212 -14.87 -8.24 -4.04
N HIS A 213 -13.69 -7.64 -4.16
CA HIS A 213 -13.21 -6.64 -3.18
C HIS A 213 -14.03 -5.35 -3.26
N TYR A 214 -14.29 -4.84 -4.46
CA TYR A 214 -15.12 -3.65 -4.67
C TYR A 214 -16.54 -3.86 -4.14
N ALA A 215 -17.19 -4.98 -4.49
CA ALA A 215 -18.53 -5.31 -4.01
C ALA A 215 -18.57 -5.41 -2.47
N GLY A 216 -17.54 -6.02 -1.87
CA GLY A 216 -17.40 -6.14 -0.43
C GLY A 216 -17.27 -4.80 0.29
N VAL A 217 -16.46 -3.87 -0.21
CA VAL A 217 -16.35 -2.51 0.35
C VAL A 217 -17.64 -1.73 0.12
N ALA A 218 -18.18 -1.75 -1.10
CA ALA A 218 -19.37 -0.98 -1.47
C ALA A 218 -20.59 -1.34 -0.61
N ALA A 219 -20.80 -2.63 -0.34
CA ALA A 219 -21.88 -3.09 0.54
C ALA A 219 -21.75 -2.53 1.97
N LYS A 220 -20.54 -2.47 2.51
CA LYS A 220 -20.28 -1.95 3.86
C LYS A 220 -20.39 -0.43 3.91
N VAL A 221 -19.94 0.27 2.87
CA VAL A 221 -20.13 1.72 2.73
C VAL A 221 -21.62 2.06 2.71
N ARG A 222 -22.43 1.35 1.91
CA ARG A 222 -23.90 1.57 1.90
C ARG A 222 -24.54 1.38 3.27
N LYS A 223 -24.15 0.33 3.99
CA LYS A 223 -24.62 0.13 5.37
C LYS A 223 -24.21 1.29 6.28
N SER A 224 -22.99 1.79 6.13
CA SER A 224 -22.50 2.91 6.93
C SER A 224 -23.17 4.24 6.59
N ILE A 225 -23.68 4.43 5.37
CA ILE A 225 -24.54 5.59 5.05
C ILE A 225 -25.74 5.61 6.01
N ASP A 226 -26.49 4.51 6.04
CA ASP A 226 -27.66 4.36 6.91
C ASP A 226 -27.29 4.54 8.40
N GLU A 227 -26.21 3.89 8.86
CA GLU A 227 -25.76 3.98 10.26
C GLU A 227 -25.38 5.41 10.65
N THR A 228 -24.75 6.19 9.77
CA THR A 228 -24.36 7.58 10.07
C THR A 228 -25.53 8.55 10.01
N ASP A 229 -26.51 8.31 9.12
CA ASP A 229 -27.76 9.07 9.08
C ASP A 229 -28.60 8.83 10.34
N GLU A 230 -28.72 7.58 10.79
CA GLU A 230 -29.39 7.21 12.05
C GLU A 230 -28.72 7.83 13.29
N LEU A 231 -27.41 8.07 13.23
CA LEU A 231 -26.65 8.77 14.28
C LEU A 231 -26.76 10.29 14.22
N GLY A 232 -27.49 10.82 13.23
CA GLY A 232 -27.77 12.25 13.06
C GLY A 232 -26.64 13.03 12.40
N ASP A 233 -25.76 12.38 11.64
CA ASP A 233 -24.66 13.02 10.91
C ASP A 233 -24.83 12.90 9.39
N ALA A 234 -25.70 13.75 8.85
CA ALA A 234 -26.00 13.80 7.42
C ALA A 234 -24.77 14.14 6.55
N ASP A 235 -23.81 14.93 7.06
CA ASP A 235 -22.58 15.26 6.31
C ASP A 235 -21.73 14.00 6.08
N THR A 236 -21.59 13.16 7.11
CA THR A 236 -20.83 11.90 6.96
C THR A 236 -21.57 10.92 6.06
N ALA A 237 -22.91 10.86 6.15
CA ALA A 237 -23.73 10.06 5.25
C ALA A 237 -23.60 10.50 3.78
N ASP A 238 -23.58 11.82 3.52
CA ASP A 238 -23.37 12.38 2.17
C ASP A 238 -21.96 12.07 1.63
N LEU A 239 -20.92 12.23 2.45
CA LEU A 239 -19.55 11.84 2.09
C LEU A 239 -19.49 10.37 1.70
N LEU A 240 -20.03 9.47 2.53
CA LEU A 240 -20.08 8.03 2.24
C LEU A 240 -20.94 7.70 1.02
N THR A 241 -21.95 8.51 0.70
CA THR A 241 -22.71 8.41 -0.56
C THR A 241 -21.83 8.75 -1.76
N GLY A 242 -20.92 9.72 -1.65
CA GLY A 242 -19.85 9.97 -2.62
C GLY A 242 -18.95 8.75 -2.84
N VAL A 243 -18.46 8.17 -1.74
CA VAL A 243 -17.62 6.95 -1.77
C VAL A 243 -18.35 5.79 -2.46
N SER A 244 -19.60 5.52 -2.09
CA SER A 244 -20.40 4.44 -2.66
C SER A 244 -20.57 4.58 -4.18
N ARG A 245 -20.86 5.80 -4.66
CA ARG A 245 -21.03 6.06 -6.11
C ARG A 245 -19.75 5.76 -6.88
N THR A 246 -18.58 6.14 -6.34
CA THR A 246 -17.29 5.81 -6.97
C THR A 246 -17.02 4.31 -6.98
N LEU A 247 -17.29 3.62 -5.87
CA LEU A 247 -17.11 2.17 -5.78
C LEU A 247 -17.99 1.41 -6.78
N ASP A 248 -19.28 1.72 -6.85
CA ASP A 248 -20.22 1.06 -7.76
C ASP A 248 -19.93 1.37 -9.22
N SER A 249 -19.49 2.60 -9.53
CA SER A 249 -19.04 2.96 -10.88
C SER A 249 -17.80 2.15 -11.30
N ASN A 250 -16.81 2.00 -10.42
CA ASN A 250 -15.61 1.22 -10.73
C ASN A 250 -15.92 -0.28 -10.83
N LEU A 251 -16.80 -0.79 -9.97
CA LEU A 251 -17.29 -2.17 -10.03
C LEU A 251 -17.94 -2.47 -11.38
N TRP A 252 -18.82 -1.57 -11.86
CA TRP A 252 -19.43 -1.71 -13.19
C TRP A 252 -18.38 -1.84 -14.31
N PHE A 253 -17.36 -0.98 -14.32
CA PHE A 253 -16.30 -1.06 -15.33
C PHE A 253 -15.55 -2.40 -15.27
N ILE A 254 -15.30 -2.94 -14.08
CA ILE A 254 -14.65 -4.24 -13.90
C ILE A 254 -15.56 -5.36 -14.43
N GLU A 255 -16.82 -5.39 -14.00
CA GLU A 255 -17.78 -6.43 -14.38
C GLU A 255 -18.08 -6.42 -15.88
N ALA A 256 -18.09 -5.25 -16.51
CA ALA A 256 -18.27 -5.13 -17.95
C ALA A 256 -17.20 -5.88 -18.77
N HIS A 257 -15.99 -6.07 -18.22
CA HIS A 257 -14.96 -6.91 -18.85
C HIS A 257 -15.19 -8.42 -18.67
N LEU A 258 -15.98 -8.82 -17.67
CA LEU A 258 -16.22 -10.22 -17.29
C LEU A 258 -17.52 -10.79 -17.87
N GLN A 259 -18.46 -9.93 -18.23
CA GLN A 259 -19.79 -10.30 -18.75
C GLN A 259 -19.83 -10.44 -20.27
N ALA A 260 -18.75 -10.10 -20.97
CA ALA A 260 -18.65 -10.05 -22.42
C ALA A 260 -18.04 -11.31 -23.05
#